data_AF-A0A2S8R9H5-F1
#
_entry.id   AF-A0A2S8R9H5-F1
#
_cell.length_a   1.000
_cell.length_b   1.000
_cell.length_c   1.000
_cell.angle_alpha   90.00
_cell.angle_beta   90.00
_cell.angle_gamma   90.00
#
_symmetry.space_group_name_H-M   'P 1'
#
loop_
_entity.id
_entity.type
_entity.pdbx_description
1 polymer ?
#
loop_
_entity_poly.entity_id
_entity_poly.type
_entity_poly.pdbx_seq_one_letter_code
_entity_poly.pdbx_strand_id
1 'polypeptide(L)'
;MENTGLFCTASTILEDTLKEKIVEAINVAVSGKNSFLAILKKNIETVLSVDLDETTADIDKRLEELQTELIQKANLKEEYNNIVNEIYRLRDLRQETLSRNALRQDKRDRIAEMTDFLNTQTGDITEFDDKLVRKLIEKVIVYDDRLVIEFKSGLEIEVKL
;
A
#
# COMPACT_ATOMS: atom_id res chain seq x y z
N MET A 1 4.29 20.81 29.54
CA MET A 1 3.79 19.49 29.13
C MET A 1 2.87 19.02 30.23
N GLU A 2 1.56 19.08 30.01
CA GLU A 2 0.56 18.61 30.97
C GLU A 2 0.55 17.08 30.96
N ASN A 3 0.81 16.49 32.12
CA ASN A 3 0.74 15.04 32.32
C ASN A 3 -0.74 14.69 32.55
N THR A 4 -1.37 14.08 31.56
CA THR A 4 -2.82 13.78 31.56
C THR A 4 -3.25 12.72 32.58
N GLY A 5 -2.35 12.18 33.40
CA GLY A 5 -2.71 11.25 34.49
C GLY A 5 -3.24 9.89 34.01
N LEU A 6 -3.32 9.65 32.70
CA LEU A 6 -3.56 8.32 32.13
C LEU A 6 -2.25 7.53 32.14
N PHE A 7 -2.07 6.72 33.17
CA PHE A 7 -1.08 5.66 33.16
C PHE A 7 -1.63 4.51 32.33
N CYS A 8 -0.90 4.09 31.31
CA CYS A 8 -1.18 2.85 30.60
C CYS A 8 -0.97 1.69 31.58
N THR A 9 -2.05 0.99 31.94
CA THR A 9 -2.02 -0.17 32.83
C THR A 9 -1.86 -1.49 32.06
N ALA A 10 -1.53 -1.43 30.77
CA ALA A 10 -1.32 -2.62 29.96
C ALA A 10 -0.13 -3.42 30.48
N SER A 11 -0.29 -4.74 30.49
CA SER A 11 0.74 -5.68 30.94
C SER A 11 2.00 -5.58 30.08
N THR A 12 3.17 -5.72 30.71
CA THR A 12 4.46 -5.76 30.01
C THR A 12 4.76 -7.17 29.51
N ILE A 13 5.27 -7.27 28.28
CA ILE A 13 5.74 -8.52 27.69
C ILE A 13 7.26 -8.55 27.60
N LEU A 14 7.88 -9.71 27.81
CA LEU A 14 9.31 -9.91 27.57
C LEU A 14 9.60 -9.86 26.06
N GLU A 15 10.69 -9.19 25.67
CA GLU A 15 11.08 -9.05 24.28
C GLU A 15 11.29 -10.41 23.58
N ASP A 16 11.92 -11.37 24.28
CA ASP A 16 12.16 -12.71 23.74
C ASP A 16 10.86 -13.46 23.47
N THR A 17 9.89 -13.37 24.40
CA THR A 17 8.55 -13.95 24.22
C THR A 17 7.83 -13.32 23.04
N LEU A 18 7.91 -11.99 22.89
CA LEU A 18 7.31 -11.30 21.75
C LEU A 18 7.93 -11.75 20.43
N LYS A 19 9.26 -11.87 20.36
CA LYS A 19 9.98 -12.33 19.18
C LYS A 19 9.62 -13.77 18.81
N GLU A 20 9.60 -14.67 19.79
CA GLU A 20 9.22 -16.08 19.59
C GLU A 20 7.81 -16.19 19.01
N LYS A 21 6.85 -15.46 19.58
CA LYS A 21 5.46 -15.47 19.12
C LYS A 21 5.27 -14.87 17.73
N ILE A 22 6.07 -13.86 17.38
CA ILE A 22 6.08 -13.30 16.02
C ILE A 22 6.61 -14.36 15.03
N VAL A 23 7.68 -15.07 15.37
CA VAL A 23 8.21 -16.15 14.52
C VAL A 23 7.19 -17.28 14.37
N GLU A 24 6.52 -17.67 15.45
CA GLU A 24 5.42 -18.65 15.44
C GLU A 24 4.33 -18.25 14.44
N ALA A 25 3.83 -17.01 14.54
CA ALA A 25 2.80 -16.52 13.63
C ALA A 25 3.25 -16.45 12.17
N ILE A 26 4.50 -16.03 11.92
CA ILE A 26 5.04 -16.02 10.56
C ILE A 26 5.11 -17.45 10.01
N ASN A 27 5.57 -18.44 10.79
CA ASN A 27 5.61 -19.83 10.34
C ASN A 27 4.22 -20.41 10.07
N VAL A 28 3.21 -20.04 10.85
CA VAL A 28 1.80 -20.38 10.55
C VAL A 28 1.34 -19.75 9.23
N ALA A 29 1.67 -18.48 8.98
CA ALA A 29 1.32 -17.81 7.73
C ALA A 29 2.06 -18.41 6.51
N VAL A 30 3.35 -18.74 6.67
CA VAL A 30 4.24 -19.23 5.60
C VAL A 30 4.02 -20.72 5.31
N SER A 31 3.70 -21.55 6.30
CA SER A 31 3.24 -22.94 6.05
C SER A 31 1.95 -22.95 5.21
N GLY A 32 1.10 -21.94 5.40
CA GLY A 32 -0.05 -21.64 4.54
C GLY A 32 0.24 -20.75 3.33
N LYS A 33 1.50 -20.60 2.88
CA LYS A 33 1.95 -19.57 1.90
C LYS A 33 1.03 -19.36 0.69
N ASN A 34 0.47 -20.42 0.11
CA ASN A 34 -0.46 -20.28 -1.02
C ASN A 34 -1.77 -19.58 -0.60
N SER A 35 -2.31 -19.91 0.57
CA SER A 35 -3.48 -19.24 1.14
C SER A 35 -3.17 -17.81 1.60
N PHE A 36 -2.00 -17.58 2.20
CA PHE A 36 -1.54 -16.25 2.58
C PHE A 36 -1.41 -15.32 1.37
N LEU A 37 -0.73 -15.79 0.32
CA LEU A 37 -0.59 -15.05 -0.94
C LEU A 37 -1.94 -14.87 -1.64
N ALA A 38 -2.85 -15.83 -1.57
CA ALA A 38 -4.20 -15.68 -2.12
C ALA A 38 -5.01 -14.63 -1.38
N ILE A 39 -4.94 -14.57 -0.04
CA ILE A 39 -5.62 -13.55 0.78
C ILE A 39 -5.01 -12.16 0.53
N LEU A 40 -3.68 -12.07 0.51
CA LEU A 40 -2.95 -10.84 0.17
C LEU A 40 -3.38 -10.34 -1.22
N LYS A 41 -3.37 -11.23 -2.23
CA LYS A 41 -3.82 -10.88 -3.58
C LYS A 41 -5.27 -10.45 -3.59
N LYS A 42 -6.18 -11.19 -2.96
CA LYS A 42 -7.63 -10.90 -2.91
C LYS A 42 -7.94 -9.56 -2.24
N ASN A 43 -7.28 -9.25 -1.12
CA ASN A 43 -7.50 -8.01 -0.37
C ASN A 43 -7.01 -6.78 -1.14
N ILE A 44 -6.06 -6.98 -2.04
CA ILE A 44 -5.50 -5.92 -2.85
C ILE A 44 -6.13 -5.93 -4.28
N GLU A 45 -6.70 -7.05 -4.73
CA GLU A 45 -7.30 -7.29 -6.07
C GLU A 45 -8.41 -6.30 -6.44
N THR A 46 -9.19 -5.83 -5.45
CA THR A 46 -10.15 -4.75 -5.66
C THR A 46 -9.52 -3.46 -6.20
N VAL A 47 -8.19 -3.33 -6.19
CA VAL A 47 -7.43 -2.14 -6.59
C VAL A 47 -6.37 -2.43 -7.67
N LEU A 48 -6.09 -3.69 -8.03
CA LEU A 48 -4.86 -4.05 -8.78
C LEU A 48 -5.00 -4.31 -10.27
N SER A 49 -6.20 -4.46 -10.82
CA SER A 49 -6.31 -4.79 -12.24
C SER A 49 -5.58 -3.74 -13.08
N VAL A 50 -4.59 -4.17 -13.87
CA VAL A 50 -3.85 -3.31 -14.81
C VAL A 50 -4.80 -2.73 -15.84
N ASP A 51 -5.89 -3.43 -16.15
CA ASP A 51 -6.94 -2.96 -17.06
C ASP A 51 -7.71 -1.74 -16.51
N LEU A 52 -7.58 -1.43 -15.22
CA LEU A 52 -8.15 -0.22 -14.61
C LEU A 52 -7.22 0.99 -14.70
N ASP A 53 -5.95 0.80 -15.06
CA ASP A 53 -5.04 1.93 -15.23
C ASP A 53 -5.50 2.78 -16.41
N GLU A 54 -5.84 4.02 -16.11
CA GLU A 54 -6.32 4.94 -17.12
C GLU A 54 -5.12 5.56 -17.84
N THR A 55 -5.16 5.57 -19.17
CA THR A 55 -4.14 6.26 -19.97
C THR A 55 -4.33 7.77 -19.90
N THR A 56 -3.23 8.53 -19.97
CA THR A 56 -3.28 9.99 -20.13
C THR A 56 -3.19 10.41 -21.60
N ALA A 57 -3.03 9.47 -22.55
CA ALA A 57 -2.74 9.80 -23.95
C ALA A 57 -3.80 10.72 -24.60
N ASP A 58 -5.09 10.47 -24.33
CA ASP A 58 -6.15 11.32 -24.86
C ASP A 58 -6.17 12.71 -24.21
N ILE A 59 -5.83 12.79 -22.91
CA ILE A 59 -5.70 14.05 -22.18
C ILE A 59 -4.50 14.85 -22.73
N ASP A 60 -3.38 14.19 -22.94
CA ASP A 60 -2.15 14.76 -23.49
C ASP A 60 -2.40 15.32 -24.90
N LYS A 61 -3.03 14.52 -25.77
CA LYS A 61 -3.43 14.97 -27.10
C LYS A 61 -4.34 16.19 -27.05
N ARG A 62 -5.36 16.19 -26.18
CA ARG A 62 -6.28 17.31 -26.06
C ARG A 62 -5.60 18.57 -25.52
N LEU A 63 -4.64 18.42 -24.60
CA LEU A 63 -3.82 19.52 -24.11
C LEU A 63 -2.96 20.14 -25.22
N GLU A 64 -2.37 19.35 -26.12
CA GLU A 64 -1.61 19.85 -27.28
C GLU A 64 -2.49 20.64 -28.26
N GLU A 65 -3.68 20.13 -28.55
CA GLU A 65 -4.66 20.81 -29.40
C GLU A 65 -5.06 22.18 -28.81
N LEU A 66 -5.40 22.23 -27.52
CA LEU A 66 -5.81 23.46 -26.85
C LEU A 66 -4.66 24.47 -26.72
N GLN A 67 -3.43 24.01 -26.52
CA GLN A 67 -2.26 24.90 -26.51
C GLN A 67 -2.03 25.55 -27.87
N THR A 68 -2.24 24.79 -28.96
CA THR A 68 -2.15 25.32 -30.32
C THR A 68 -3.25 26.35 -30.61
N GLU A 69 -4.50 26.05 -30.21
CA GLU A 69 -5.63 26.98 -30.35
C GLU A 69 -5.42 28.27 -29.55
N LEU A 70 -4.86 28.15 -28.33
CA LEU A 70 -4.56 29.30 -27.47
C LEU A 70 -3.59 30.29 -28.15
N ILE A 71 -2.52 29.78 -28.76
CA ILE A 71 -1.53 30.61 -29.48
C ILE A 71 -2.21 31.32 -30.67
N GLN A 72 -3.06 30.62 -31.42
CA GLN A 72 -3.77 31.19 -32.55
C GLN A 72 -4.70 32.32 -32.11
N LYS A 73 -5.53 32.10 -31.09
CA LYS A 73 -6.45 33.14 -30.58
C LYS A 73 -5.72 34.34 -29.98
N ALA A 74 -4.62 34.11 -29.26
CA ALA A 74 -3.79 35.19 -28.73
C ALA A 74 -3.22 36.07 -29.85
N ASN A 75 -2.75 35.46 -30.94
CA ASN A 75 -2.27 36.19 -32.12
C ASN A 75 -3.39 36.99 -32.82
N LEU A 76 -4.60 36.46 -32.83
CA LEU A 76 -5.79 37.11 -33.37
C LEU A 76 -6.43 38.14 -32.41
N LYS A 77 -5.90 38.29 -31.19
CA LYS A 77 -6.46 39.12 -30.10
C LYS A 77 -7.90 38.76 -29.74
N GLU A 78 -8.26 37.48 -29.87
CA GLU A 78 -9.56 36.95 -29.51
C GLU A 78 -9.62 36.54 -28.03
N GLU A 79 -10.82 36.45 -27.47
CA GLU A 79 -11.08 35.88 -26.14
C GLU A 79 -10.73 34.39 -26.11
N TYR A 80 -9.89 33.98 -25.14
CA TYR A 80 -9.42 32.60 -24.97
C TYR A 80 -9.57 32.07 -23.54
N ASN A 81 -10.32 32.77 -22.68
CA ASN A 81 -10.51 32.41 -21.27
C ASN A 81 -11.06 30.97 -21.10
N ASN A 82 -11.93 30.53 -22.01
CA ASN A 82 -12.47 29.16 -22.03
C ASN A 82 -11.39 28.10 -22.30
N ILE A 83 -10.46 28.37 -23.23
CA ILE A 83 -9.34 27.47 -23.56
C ILE A 83 -8.42 27.33 -22.34
N VAL A 84 -8.09 28.45 -21.69
CA VAL A 84 -7.23 28.45 -20.50
C VAL A 84 -7.86 27.64 -19.36
N ASN A 85 -9.15 27.84 -19.08
CA ASN A 85 -9.87 27.09 -18.05
C ASN A 85 -9.89 25.58 -18.34
N GLU A 86 -10.06 25.20 -19.61
CA GLU A 86 -10.06 23.80 -20.01
C GLU A 86 -8.67 23.17 -19.89
N ILE A 87 -7.61 23.90 -20.24
CA ILE A 87 -6.22 23.46 -20.03
C ILE A 87 -5.96 23.18 -18.54
N TYR A 88 -6.41 24.06 -17.64
CA TYR A 88 -6.24 23.83 -16.20
C TYR A 88 -6.97 22.56 -15.75
N ARG A 89 -8.25 22.39 -16.12
CA ARG A 89 -9.02 21.19 -15.77
C ARG A 89 -8.38 19.90 -16.27
N LEU A 90 -7.89 19.89 -17.52
CA LEU A 90 -7.25 18.71 -18.10
C LEU A 90 -5.90 18.40 -17.43
N ARG A 91 -5.15 19.42 -17.00
CA ARG A 91 -3.91 19.22 -16.23
C ARG A 91 -4.20 18.59 -14.87
N ASP A 92 -5.24 19.07 -14.18
CA ASP A 92 -5.65 18.51 -12.88
C ASP A 92 -6.10 17.06 -13.05
N LEU A 93 -6.97 16.79 -14.02
CA LEU A 93 -7.42 15.43 -14.32
C LEU A 93 -6.25 14.48 -14.67
N ARG A 94 -5.31 14.95 -15.49
CA ARG A 94 -4.09 14.19 -15.82
C ARG A 94 -3.30 13.83 -14.57
N GLN A 95 -3.11 14.80 -13.67
CA GLN A 95 -2.36 14.59 -12.43
C GLN A 95 -3.06 13.61 -11.49
N GLU A 96 -4.38 13.72 -11.37
CA GLU A 96 -5.21 12.77 -10.61
C GLU A 96 -5.11 11.35 -11.17
N THR A 97 -5.18 11.19 -12.48
CA THR A 97 -5.02 9.89 -13.15
C THR A 97 -3.64 9.28 -12.89
N LEU A 98 -2.57 10.06 -13.05
CA LEU A 98 -1.21 9.60 -12.75
C LEU A 98 -1.05 9.20 -11.27
N SER A 99 -1.60 10.00 -10.36
CA SER A 99 -1.54 9.71 -8.92
C SER A 99 -2.29 8.43 -8.56
N ARG A 100 -3.49 8.21 -9.13
CA ARG A 100 -4.25 6.97 -8.95
C ARG A 100 -3.50 5.76 -9.47
N ASN A 101 -2.93 5.85 -10.68
CA ASN A 101 -2.14 4.75 -11.26
C ASN A 101 -0.87 4.47 -10.43
N ALA A 102 -0.17 5.49 -9.94
CA ALA A 102 1.01 5.33 -9.09
C ALA A 102 0.67 4.62 -7.77
N LEU A 103 -0.44 5.00 -7.11
CA LEU A 103 -0.90 4.34 -5.88
C LEU A 103 -1.23 2.85 -6.12
N ARG A 104 -1.76 2.51 -7.30
CA ARG A 104 -2.01 1.12 -7.68
C ARG A 104 -0.71 0.37 -7.96
N GLN A 105 0.25 1.01 -8.62
CA GLN A 105 1.55 0.42 -8.91
C GLN A 105 2.33 0.11 -7.62
N ASP A 106 2.36 1.04 -6.65
CA ASP A 106 3.00 0.83 -5.34
C ASP A 106 2.45 -0.44 -4.63
N LYS A 107 1.13 -0.66 -4.73
CA LYS A 107 0.49 -1.87 -4.20
C LYS A 107 0.92 -3.14 -4.94
N ARG A 108 1.06 -3.08 -6.27
CA ARG A 108 1.56 -4.21 -7.10
C ARG A 108 3.00 -4.54 -6.72
N ASP A 109 3.86 -3.54 -6.61
CA ASP A 109 5.27 -3.70 -6.27
C ASP A 109 5.43 -4.35 -4.89
N ARG A 110 4.62 -3.93 -3.91
CA ARG A 110 4.61 -4.55 -2.56
C ARG A 110 4.19 -6.02 -2.58
N ILE A 111 3.25 -6.41 -3.44
CA ILE A 111 2.88 -7.84 -3.61
C ILE A 111 4.00 -8.62 -4.27
N ALA A 112 4.60 -8.07 -5.32
CA ALA A 112 5.70 -8.72 -6.03
C ALA A 112 6.87 -8.96 -5.06
N GLU A 113 7.27 -7.92 -4.33
CA GLU A 113 8.33 -8.01 -3.32
C GLU A 113 8.02 -9.06 -2.26
N MET A 114 6.80 -9.09 -1.73
CA MET A 114 6.39 -10.07 -0.72
C MET A 114 6.33 -11.49 -1.27
N THR A 115 5.88 -11.66 -2.52
CA THR A 115 5.83 -12.96 -3.20
C THR A 115 7.23 -13.51 -3.42
N ASP A 116 8.12 -12.69 -3.96
CA ASP A 116 9.52 -13.06 -4.19
C ASP A 116 10.21 -13.39 -2.87
N PHE A 117 10.03 -12.56 -1.86
CA PHE A 117 10.56 -12.82 -0.53
C PHE A 117 10.10 -14.17 0.02
N LEU A 118 8.79 -14.44 0.01
CA LEU A 118 8.25 -15.72 0.49
C LEU A 118 8.72 -16.91 -0.37
N ASN A 119 9.00 -16.70 -1.66
CA ASN A 119 9.60 -17.71 -2.55
C ASN A 119 11.06 -18.03 -2.21
N THR A 120 11.82 -17.08 -1.67
CA THR A 120 13.19 -17.33 -1.20
C THR A 120 13.25 -18.06 0.14
N GLN A 121 12.19 -18.02 0.95
CA GLN A 121 12.17 -18.71 2.24
C GLN A 121 11.96 -20.21 2.02
N THR A 122 13.00 -21.00 2.26
CA THR A 122 12.95 -22.47 2.22
C THR A 122 12.98 -23.02 3.64
N GLY A 123 11.83 -23.46 4.15
CA GLY A 123 11.70 -24.02 5.49
C GLY A 123 11.12 -23.04 6.51
N ASP A 124 10.95 -23.52 7.74
CA ASP A 124 10.48 -22.70 8.86
C ASP A 124 11.56 -21.68 9.27
N ILE A 125 11.11 -20.48 9.60
CA ILE A 125 11.97 -19.45 10.16
C ILE A 125 12.28 -19.83 11.60
N THR A 126 13.56 -20.03 11.90
CA THR A 126 14.02 -20.44 13.24
C THR A 126 14.39 -19.26 14.12
N GLU A 127 14.64 -18.09 13.53
CA GLU A 127 15.12 -16.91 14.24
C GLU A 127 14.34 -15.66 13.82
N PHE A 128 14.24 -14.71 14.74
CA PHE A 128 13.63 -13.43 14.49
C PHE A 128 14.51 -12.58 13.56
N ASP A 129 14.00 -12.24 12.37
CA ASP A 129 14.64 -11.32 11.42
C ASP A 129 13.83 -10.02 11.31
N ASP A 130 14.42 -8.93 11.79
CA ASP A 130 13.84 -7.58 11.72
C ASP A 130 13.39 -7.17 10.32
N LYS A 131 14.16 -7.51 9.28
CA LYS A 131 13.82 -7.14 7.90
C LYS A 131 12.59 -7.89 7.43
N LEU A 132 12.51 -9.17 7.79
CA LEU A 132 11.37 -10.03 7.51
C LEU A 132 10.11 -9.53 8.22
N VAL A 133 10.20 -9.25 9.52
CA VAL A 133 9.08 -8.75 10.32
C VAL A 133 8.56 -7.43 9.77
N ARG A 134 9.46 -6.48 9.43
CA ARG A 134 9.05 -5.21 8.81
C ARG A 134 8.41 -5.39 7.43
N LYS A 135 8.76 -6.44 6.69
CA LYS A 135 8.15 -6.74 5.39
C LYS A 135 6.77 -7.36 5.51
N LEU A 136 6.53 -8.21 6.52
CA LEU A 136 5.29 -8.99 6.64
C LEU A 136 4.28 -8.43 7.64
N ILE A 137 4.71 -7.83 8.74
CA ILE A 137 3.85 -7.42 9.85
C ILE A 137 3.48 -5.94 9.72
N GLU A 138 2.20 -5.63 9.91
CA GLU A 138 1.67 -4.27 9.96
C GLU A 138 1.63 -3.78 11.41
N LYS A 139 1.06 -4.58 12.32
CA LYS A 139 1.06 -4.29 13.76
C LYS A 139 0.93 -5.55 14.62
N VAL A 140 1.29 -5.43 15.90
CA VAL A 140 1.08 -6.45 16.92
C VAL A 140 0.31 -5.82 18.08
N ILE A 141 -0.80 -6.42 18.47
CA ILE A 141 -1.61 -6.02 19.61
C ILE A 141 -1.37 -7.00 20.74
N VAL A 142 -0.95 -6.48 21.89
CA VAL A 142 -0.66 -7.27 23.09
C VAL A 142 -1.85 -7.22 24.04
N TYR A 143 -2.39 -8.38 24.38
CA TYR A 143 -3.37 -8.58 25.45
C TYR A 143 -2.72 -9.34 26.61
N ASP A 144 -3.45 -9.51 27.71
CA ASP A 144 -2.93 -10.17 28.91
C ASP A 144 -2.62 -11.67 28.69
N ASP A 145 -3.36 -12.35 27.81
CA ASP A 145 -3.26 -13.80 27.57
C ASP A 145 -2.92 -14.19 26.12
N ARG A 146 -2.79 -13.20 25.22
CA ARG A 146 -2.61 -13.45 23.79
C ARG A 146 -1.99 -12.27 23.05
N LEU A 147 -1.50 -12.55 21.85
CA LEU A 147 -1.10 -11.58 20.86
C LEU A 147 -1.97 -11.72 19.62
N VAL A 148 -2.36 -10.59 19.05
CA VAL A 148 -2.97 -10.53 17.72
C VAL A 148 -1.97 -9.86 16.79
N ILE A 149 -1.50 -10.63 15.81
CA ILE A 149 -0.47 -10.20 14.85
C ILE A 149 -1.17 -9.98 13.51
N GLU A 150 -1.20 -8.72 13.09
CA GLU A 150 -1.78 -8.32 11.81
C GLU A 150 -0.67 -8.23 10.76
N PHE A 151 -0.83 -9.01 9.70
CA PHE A 151 0.04 -8.98 8.55
C PHE A 151 -0.36 -7.82 7.63
N LYS A 152 0.60 -7.35 6.85
CA LYS A 152 0.42 -6.39 5.76
C LYS A 152 -0.54 -6.88 4.67
N SER A 153 -0.86 -8.16 4.68
CA SER A 153 -1.91 -8.77 3.86
C SER A 153 -3.34 -8.55 4.40
N GLY A 154 -3.50 -8.07 5.63
CA GLY A 154 -4.75 -8.06 6.37
C GLY A 154 -5.10 -9.40 7.01
N LEU A 155 -4.22 -10.42 6.93
CA LEU A 155 -4.38 -11.63 7.72
C LEU A 155 -4.08 -11.32 9.19
N GLU A 156 -4.95 -11.77 10.08
CA GLU A 156 -4.73 -11.71 11.53
C GLU A 156 -4.48 -13.13 12.06
N ILE A 157 -3.43 -13.28 12.86
CA ILE A 157 -3.13 -14.52 13.57
C ILE A 157 -3.13 -14.21 15.06
N GLU A 158 -3.93 -14.98 15.80
CA GLU A 158 -3.96 -14.96 17.26
C GLU A 158 -3.05 -16.07 17.80
N VAL A 159 -2.10 -15.72 18.66
CA VAL A 159 -1.22 -16.66 19.37
C VAL A 159 -1.35 -16.44 20.87
N LYS A 160 -1.38 -17.53 21.64
CA LYS A 160 -1.45 -17.45 23.10
C LYS A 160 -0.08 -17.14 23.69
N LEU A 161 -0.07 -16.33 24.74
CA LEU A 161 1.11 -16.04 25.55
C LEU A 161 1.48 -17.24 26.44
#